data_AF-A0A924XDH5-F1
#
_entry.id   AF-A0A924XDH5-F1
#
_cell.length_a   1.000
_cell.length_b   1.000
_cell.length_c   1.000
_cell.angle_alpha   90.00
_cell.angle_beta   90.00
_cell.angle_gamma   90.00
#
_symmetry.space_group_name_H-M   'P 1'
#
loop_
_entity.id
_entity.type
_entity.pdbx_description
1 polymer ?
#
loop_
_entity_poly.entity_id
_entity_poly.type
_entity_poly.pdbx_seq_one_letter_code
_entity_poly.pdbx_strand_id
1 'polypeptide(L)'
;MRSLPTKNAEPTVVRRTRVLRYGLGPSGVQVLAAEPRRALAILRALELEGNGAAARTLLRIGGMRMEPEATPIVGINSCEGLAKVLREKGYPLTDRGVKLFKMEHGFSGVVRIGPDVARAYVRFAGGRRTRVESSRIDDVSTVERRALEILRTIGQDTDDLKAVFKALNLPRFGKDDAVDLNRKHAKVLLAWVIKMSWSFDDDGFKRVCLAAGDRSNTLKVSPLVAKLVRDTILGTGEPEHDYTRHNVGDHVLNARTLRMLQSVQRALAGRLKVRVLRGSYWKSSEPPRMVVKSGATRVNPHQGGGVIDLSVRDMSPTDIEQLVLTLREAGFAAWVRQRGDRPHIHAVAIGDRELSASATWQVRAFFKGRDGRSHAGPDAHKHLCVRMPKWLVRYRLGS
;
A
#
# COMPACT_ATOMS: atom_id res chain seq x y z
N MET A 1 -13.90 -56.22 -50.57
CA MET A 1 -12.68 -55.90 -51.35
C MET A 1 -12.33 -54.44 -51.07
N ARG A 2 -11.24 -54.15 -50.33
CA ARG A 2 -9.92 -53.68 -50.85
C ARG A 2 -10.06 -52.47 -51.78
N SER A 3 -9.42 -51.31 -51.65
CA SER A 3 -8.20 -50.88 -50.95
C SER A 3 -8.05 -49.34 -51.04
N LEU A 4 -7.42 -48.70 -50.04
CA LEU A 4 -6.73 -47.38 -50.14
C LEU A 4 -5.47 -47.50 -51.06
N PRO A 5 -4.65 -46.47 -51.43
CA PRO A 5 -4.42 -45.16 -50.77
C PRO A 5 -3.96 -43.92 -51.62
N THR A 6 -3.80 -42.80 -50.88
CA THR A 6 -2.79 -41.69 -50.93
C THR A 6 -2.73 -40.64 -52.06
N LYS A 7 -2.71 -39.34 -51.67
CA LYS A 7 -1.51 -38.48 -51.77
C LYS A 7 -1.61 -37.14 -51.00
N ASN A 8 -0.45 -36.81 -50.41
CA ASN A 8 -0.04 -35.64 -49.65
C ASN A 8 -0.38 -34.27 -50.26
N ALA A 9 -0.67 -33.28 -49.39
CA ALA A 9 -0.03 -31.95 -49.41
C ALA A 9 -0.40 -31.12 -48.15
N GLU A 10 0.60 -30.82 -47.32
CA GLU A 10 0.69 -29.57 -46.54
C GLU A 10 1.83 -28.73 -47.16
N PRO A 11 1.99 -27.41 -46.90
CA PRO A 11 1.11 -26.46 -46.20
C PRO A 11 0.87 -25.16 -47.00
N THR A 12 -0.19 -24.41 -46.66
CA THR A 12 -0.21 -22.96 -46.96
C THR A 12 -0.49 -22.19 -45.68
N VAL A 13 0.58 -21.69 -45.06
CA VAL A 13 0.52 -20.73 -43.96
C VAL A 13 0.04 -19.39 -44.56
N VAL A 14 -1.27 -19.22 -44.64
CA VAL A 14 -1.87 -17.89 -44.76
C VAL A 14 -2.08 -17.37 -43.34
N ARG A 15 -1.21 -16.45 -42.89
CA ARG A 15 -1.48 -15.61 -41.72
C ARG A 15 -2.72 -14.75 -42.02
N ARG A 16 -3.91 -15.31 -41.78
CA ARG A 16 -5.15 -14.54 -41.66
C ARG A 16 -5.18 -13.91 -40.28
N THR A 17 -4.85 -12.63 -40.20
CA THR A 17 -5.29 -11.76 -39.11
C THR A 17 -6.83 -11.82 -39.11
N ARG A 18 -7.41 -12.65 -38.24
CA ARG A 18 -8.86 -12.72 -38.01
C ARG A 18 -9.28 -11.41 -37.35
N VAL A 19 -9.65 -10.41 -38.16
CA VAL A 19 -10.42 -9.26 -37.70
C VAL A 19 -11.85 -9.77 -37.44
N LEU A 20 -12.26 -9.71 -36.17
CA LEU A 20 -13.63 -9.99 -35.75
C LEU A 20 -14.59 -8.98 -36.44
N ARG A 21 -15.49 -9.49 -37.31
CA ARG A 21 -16.56 -8.68 -37.90
C ARG A 21 -17.79 -8.73 -36.98
N TYR A 22 -18.22 -7.57 -36.49
CA TYR A 22 -19.47 -7.43 -35.73
C TYR A 22 -20.52 -6.74 -36.62
N GLY A 23 -21.47 -7.53 -37.11
CA GLY A 23 -22.66 -7.01 -37.78
C GLY A 23 -23.69 -6.57 -36.76
N LEU A 24 -23.99 -5.27 -36.72
CA LEU A 24 -25.33 -4.82 -36.33
C LEU A 24 -26.26 -5.30 -37.45
N GLY A 25 -27.32 -6.04 -37.11
CA GLY A 25 -28.24 -6.57 -38.12
C GLY A 25 -28.81 -5.46 -39.02
N PRO A 26 -29.19 -5.78 -40.27
CA PRO A 26 -29.63 -4.79 -41.26
C PRO A 26 -30.97 -4.08 -40.95
N SER A 27 -31.64 -4.44 -39.85
CA SER A 27 -32.93 -3.86 -39.45
C SER A 27 -32.85 -3.16 -38.09
N GLY A 28 -32.52 -1.87 -38.13
CA GLY A 28 -32.80 -0.95 -37.03
C GLY A 28 -31.67 -0.81 -36.00
N VAL A 29 -31.19 0.42 -35.85
CA VAL A 29 -30.32 0.83 -34.73
C VAL A 29 -31.12 0.67 -33.44
N GLN A 30 -30.99 -0.47 -32.77
CA GLN A 30 -31.49 -0.60 -31.40
C GLN A 30 -30.67 0.31 -30.50
N VAL A 31 -31.35 1.31 -29.92
CA VAL A 31 -30.76 2.21 -28.94
C VAL A 31 -30.53 1.42 -27.66
N LEU A 32 -29.33 0.87 -27.50
CA LEU A 32 -28.94 0.18 -26.27
C LEU A 32 -29.08 1.11 -25.05
N ALA A 33 -29.59 0.58 -23.93
CA ALA A 33 -29.56 1.28 -22.64
C ALA A 33 -28.11 1.61 -22.22
N ALA A 34 -27.94 2.55 -21.28
CA ALA A 34 -26.63 3.05 -20.87
C ALA A 34 -25.67 1.96 -20.34
N GLU A 35 -26.19 0.95 -19.63
CA GLU A 35 -25.37 -0.12 -19.06
C GLU A 35 -24.88 -1.16 -20.10
N PRO A 36 -25.73 -1.71 -21.00
CA PRO A 36 -25.28 -2.56 -22.10
C PRO A 36 -24.21 -1.90 -22.98
N ARG A 37 -24.30 -0.58 -23.23
CA ARG A 37 -23.25 0.16 -23.98
C ARG A 37 -21.90 0.13 -23.27
N ARG A 38 -21.90 0.23 -21.94
CA ARG A 38 -20.68 0.22 -21.13
C ARG A 38 -20.12 -1.19 -20.98
N ALA A 39 -20.97 -2.20 -20.88
CA ALA A 39 -20.56 -3.60 -20.97
C ALA A 39 -19.88 -3.89 -22.33
N LEU A 40 -20.47 -3.39 -23.42
CA LEU A 40 -19.86 -3.45 -24.75
C LEU A 40 -18.52 -2.71 -24.81
N ALA A 41 -18.41 -1.55 -24.18
CA ALA A 41 -17.14 -0.80 -24.10
C ALA A 41 -16.05 -1.57 -23.34
N ILE A 42 -16.39 -2.27 -22.25
CA ILE A 42 -15.47 -3.17 -21.53
C ILE A 42 -14.96 -4.26 -22.46
N LEU A 43 -15.86 -4.94 -23.19
CA LEU A 43 -15.50 -6.02 -24.10
C LEU A 43 -14.61 -5.53 -25.26
N ARG A 44 -14.94 -4.39 -25.87
CA ARG A 44 -14.13 -3.76 -26.93
C ARG A 44 -12.75 -3.34 -26.46
N ALA A 45 -12.65 -2.76 -25.27
CA ALA A 45 -11.35 -2.35 -24.73
C ALA A 45 -10.42 -3.56 -24.51
N LEU A 46 -10.95 -4.72 -24.13
CA LEU A 46 -10.16 -5.95 -23.99
C LEU A 46 -9.74 -6.52 -25.34
N GLU A 47 -10.62 -6.44 -26.34
CA GLU A 47 -10.37 -6.95 -27.68
C GLU A 47 -9.31 -6.13 -28.44
N LEU A 48 -9.42 -4.79 -28.41
CA LEU A 48 -8.45 -3.89 -29.05
C LEU A 48 -7.02 -4.08 -28.53
N GLU A 49 -6.89 -4.57 -27.30
CA GLU A 49 -5.61 -4.89 -26.64
C GLU A 49 -5.16 -6.34 -26.88
N GLY A 50 -5.83 -7.09 -27.76
CA GLY A 50 -5.52 -8.49 -28.07
C GLY A 50 -5.90 -9.49 -26.97
N ASN A 51 -6.65 -9.08 -25.93
CA ASN A 51 -6.99 -9.92 -24.79
C ASN A 51 -8.34 -10.65 -24.96
N GLY A 52 -8.45 -11.42 -26.04
CA GLY A 52 -9.65 -12.18 -26.38
C GLY A 52 -10.05 -13.22 -25.31
N ALA A 53 -9.10 -13.74 -24.54
CA ALA A 53 -9.38 -14.66 -23.43
C ALA A 53 -10.15 -14.00 -22.28
N ALA A 54 -9.81 -12.75 -21.93
CA ALA A 54 -10.54 -11.99 -20.92
C ALA A 54 -11.96 -11.63 -21.39
N ALA A 55 -12.11 -11.22 -22.65
CA ALA A 55 -13.42 -10.95 -23.25
C ALA A 55 -14.32 -12.21 -23.23
N ARG A 56 -13.79 -13.37 -23.63
CA ARG A 56 -14.52 -14.66 -23.56
C ARG A 56 -14.91 -15.05 -22.13
N THR A 57 -14.05 -14.76 -21.16
CA THR A 57 -14.34 -15.02 -19.74
C THR A 57 -15.55 -14.20 -19.27
N LEU A 58 -15.62 -12.91 -19.63
CA LEU A 58 -16.76 -12.06 -19.29
C LEU A 58 -18.06 -12.52 -19.96
N LEU A 59 -18.00 -12.92 -21.22
CA LEU A 59 -19.18 -13.46 -21.93
C LEU A 59 -19.73 -14.71 -21.25
N ARG A 60 -18.85 -15.61 -20.79
CA ARG A 60 -19.24 -16.81 -20.03
C ARG A 60 -19.89 -16.46 -18.69
N ILE A 61 -19.35 -15.48 -17.99
CA ILE A 61 -19.91 -14.98 -16.73
C ILE A 61 -21.31 -14.37 -16.97
N GLY A 62 -21.51 -13.69 -18.11
CA GLY A 62 -22.81 -13.23 -18.57
C GLY A 62 -23.78 -14.34 -19.02
N GLY A 63 -23.45 -15.62 -18.80
CA GLY A 63 -24.30 -16.76 -19.12
C GLY A 63 -24.15 -17.33 -20.52
N MET A 64 -23.18 -16.85 -21.31
CA MET A 64 -23.01 -17.29 -22.70
C MET A 64 -22.15 -18.55 -22.79
N ARG A 65 -22.66 -19.60 -23.46
CA ARG A 65 -21.85 -20.76 -23.84
C ARG A 65 -21.06 -20.42 -25.10
N MET A 66 -19.75 -20.70 -25.07
CA MET A 66 -18.82 -20.33 -26.13
C MET A 66 -17.98 -21.54 -26.52
N GLU A 67 -17.95 -21.86 -27.80
CA GLU A 67 -17.01 -22.84 -28.35
C GLU A 67 -15.57 -22.27 -28.34
N PRO A 68 -14.54 -23.10 -28.05
CA PRO A 68 -13.17 -22.64 -27.81
C PRO A 68 -12.54 -21.81 -28.96
N GLU A 69 -12.96 -22.08 -30.20
CA GLU A 69 -12.36 -21.49 -31.41
C GLU A 69 -13.28 -20.51 -32.16
N ALA A 70 -14.51 -20.33 -31.67
CA ALA A 70 -15.47 -19.43 -32.29
C ALA A 70 -15.17 -17.96 -31.93
N THR A 71 -15.13 -17.14 -32.97
CA THR A 71 -15.19 -15.68 -32.91
C THR A 71 -16.48 -15.26 -32.18
N PRO A 72 -16.42 -14.74 -30.93
CA PRO A 72 -17.63 -14.40 -30.18
C PRO A 72 -18.39 -13.29 -30.88
N ILE A 73 -19.66 -13.53 -31.18
CA ILE A 73 -20.61 -12.49 -31.59
C ILE A 73 -21.15 -11.87 -30.30
N VAL A 74 -20.77 -10.61 -30.03
CA VAL A 74 -21.25 -9.87 -28.85
C VAL A 74 -22.61 -9.27 -29.19
N GLY A 75 -23.67 -9.88 -28.68
CA GLY A 75 -25.03 -9.38 -28.81
C GLY A 75 -25.48 -8.51 -27.63
N ILE A 76 -26.65 -7.88 -27.77
CA ILE A 76 -27.31 -7.11 -26.71
C ILE A 76 -27.53 -7.95 -25.44
N ASN A 77 -28.04 -9.18 -25.60
CA ASN A 77 -28.28 -10.11 -24.49
C ASN A 77 -26.99 -10.44 -23.72
N SER A 78 -25.85 -10.55 -24.40
CA SER A 78 -24.54 -10.78 -23.76
C SER A 78 -24.10 -9.58 -22.91
N CYS A 79 -24.37 -8.37 -23.39
CA CYS A 79 -24.07 -7.13 -22.67
C CYS A 79 -24.99 -6.95 -21.45
N GLU A 80 -26.26 -7.31 -21.58
CA GLU A 80 -27.24 -7.29 -20.48
C GLU A 80 -26.91 -8.32 -19.40
N GLY A 81 -26.52 -9.54 -19.78
CA GLY A 81 -26.09 -10.57 -18.84
C GLY A 81 -24.89 -10.13 -18.00
N LEU A 82 -23.87 -9.55 -18.66
CA LEU A 82 -22.71 -9.00 -17.96
C LEU A 82 -23.08 -7.81 -17.04
N ALA A 83 -23.91 -6.88 -17.52
CA ALA A 83 -24.36 -5.75 -16.73
C ALA A 83 -25.15 -6.20 -15.49
N LYS A 84 -26.01 -7.22 -15.64
CA LYS A 84 -26.77 -7.83 -14.55
C LYS A 84 -25.85 -8.42 -13.49
N VAL A 85 -24.85 -9.21 -13.87
CA VAL A 85 -23.89 -9.81 -12.92
C VAL A 85 -23.13 -8.74 -12.15
N LEU A 86 -22.66 -7.69 -12.82
CA LEU A 86 -21.93 -6.60 -12.16
C LEU A 86 -22.83 -5.81 -11.20
N ARG A 87 -24.10 -5.60 -11.57
CA ARG A 87 -25.10 -4.96 -10.72
C ARG A 87 -25.39 -5.77 -9.46
N GLU A 88 -25.62 -7.07 -9.59
CA GLU A 88 -25.85 -7.98 -8.45
C GLU A 88 -24.67 -8.00 -7.48
N LYS A 89 -23.46 -7.76 -7.99
CA LYS A 89 -22.24 -7.64 -7.18
C LYS A 89 -22.00 -6.23 -6.61
N GLY A 90 -22.94 -5.30 -6.75
CA GLY A 90 -22.88 -3.95 -6.18
C GLY A 90 -22.23 -2.90 -7.09
N TYR A 91 -21.90 -3.23 -8.34
CA TYR A 91 -21.22 -2.34 -9.28
C TYR A 91 -22.05 -2.16 -10.56
N PRO A 92 -23.22 -1.49 -10.48
CA PRO A 92 -23.98 -1.17 -11.67
C PRO A 92 -23.10 -0.38 -12.65
N LEU A 93 -23.27 -0.60 -13.95
CA LEU A 93 -22.50 0.12 -14.98
C LEU A 93 -23.03 1.55 -15.18
N THR A 94 -23.45 2.24 -14.12
CA THR A 94 -23.77 3.67 -14.11
C THR A 94 -22.52 4.51 -13.84
N ASP A 95 -22.58 5.84 -14.01
CA ASP A 95 -21.41 6.69 -13.70
C ASP A 95 -21.03 6.61 -12.23
N ARG A 96 -22.04 6.53 -11.36
CA ARG A 96 -21.85 6.34 -9.93
C ARG A 96 -21.22 4.98 -9.62
N GLY A 97 -21.69 3.89 -10.24
CA GLY A 97 -21.15 2.56 -9.98
C GLY A 97 -19.75 2.34 -10.57
N VAL A 98 -19.45 2.89 -11.75
CA VAL A 98 -18.10 2.90 -12.31
C VAL A 98 -17.15 3.74 -11.46
N LYS A 99 -17.59 4.93 -11.01
CA LYS A 99 -16.80 5.76 -10.11
C LYS A 99 -16.55 5.07 -8.76
N LEU A 100 -17.56 4.43 -8.19
CA LEU A 100 -17.45 3.67 -6.94
C LEU A 100 -16.46 2.52 -7.09
N PHE A 101 -16.62 1.68 -8.12
CA PHE A 101 -15.71 0.59 -8.43
C PHE A 101 -14.26 1.08 -8.53
N LYS A 102 -14.05 2.18 -9.25
CA LYS A 102 -12.74 2.81 -9.42
C LYS A 102 -12.15 3.29 -8.10
N MET A 103 -12.95 3.97 -7.28
CA MET A 103 -12.50 4.46 -5.97
C MET A 103 -12.11 3.32 -5.03
N GLU A 104 -12.91 2.25 -4.99
CA GLU A 104 -12.66 1.10 -4.12
C GLU A 104 -11.46 0.26 -4.57
N HIS A 105 -11.17 0.23 -5.87
CA HIS A 105 -10.09 -0.58 -6.44
C HIS A 105 -8.90 0.24 -6.95
N GLY A 106 -8.79 1.52 -6.51
CA GLY A 106 -7.58 2.33 -6.68
C GLY A 106 -7.32 2.93 -8.06
N PHE A 107 -8.36 3.06 -8.90
CA PHE A 107 -8.26 3.69 -10.23
C PHE A 107 -8.46 5.21 -10.17
N SER A 108 -7.87 5.95 -11.11
CA SER A 108 -8.00 7.41 -11.20
C SER A 108 -9.46 7.87 -11.40
N GLY A 109 -9.79 9.07 -10.91
CA GLY A 109 -11.16 9.61 -10.86
C GLY A 109 -11.81 9.97 -12.20
N VAL A 110 -11.19 9.64 -13.33
CA VAL A 110 -11.74 9.89 -14.67
C VAL A 110 -12.82 8.85 -14.98
N VAL A 111 -13.99 9.25 -15.48
CA VAL A 111 -15.17 8.36 -15.64
C VAL A 111 -15.11 7.45 -16.88
N ARG A 112 -14.00 7.44 -17.64
CA ARG A 112 -13.89 6.60 -18.85
C ARG A 112 -13.49 5.16 -18.55
N ILE A 113 -14.18 4.18 -19.14
CA ILE A 113 -13.78 2.76 -19.06
C ILE A 113 -12.58 2.57 -19.99
N GLY A 114 -11.38 2.56 -19.43
CA GLY A 114 -10.15 2.19 -20.13
C GLY A 114 -9.81 0.71 -19.98
N PRO A 115 -8.80 0.20 -20.71
CA PRO A 115 -8.38 -1.20 -20.67
C PRO A 115 -8.08 -1.75 -19.26
N ASP A 116 -7.43 -0.95 -18.40
CA ASP A 116 -7.13 -1.35 -17.01
C ASP A 116 -8.38 -1.58 -16.17
N VAL A 117 -9.35 -0.68 -16.32
CA VAL A 117 -10.65 -0.75 -15.63
C VAL A 117 -11.44 -1.96 -16.12
N ALA A 118 -11.40 -2.22 -17.44
CA ALA A 118 -12.02 -3.39 -18.04
C ALA A 118 -11.42 -4.70 -17.48
N ARG A 119 -10.09 -4.81 -17.39
CA ARG A 119 -9.41 -5.96 -16.77
C ARG A 119 -9.79 -6.16 -15.31
N ALA A 120 -9.93 -5.07 -14.56
CA ALA A 120 -10.34 -5.14 -13.17
C ALA A 120 -11.77 -5.68 -13.02
N TYR A 121 -12.70 -5.25 -13.88
CA TYR A 121 -14.04 -5.84 -13.95
C TYR A 121 -14.01 -7.33 -14.30
N VAL A 122 -13.11 -7.78 -15.19
CA VAL A 122 -12.93 -9.21 -15.51
C VAL A 122 -12.52 -10.00 -14.27
N ARG A 123 -11.50 -9.52 -13.54
CA ARG A 123 -11.00 -10.18 -12.33
C ARG A 123 -12.10 -10.26 -11.27
N PHE A 124 -12.80 -9.15 -11.07
CA PHE A 124 -13.90 -9.04 -10.12
C PHE A 124 -15.09 -9.96 -10.47
N ALA A 125 -15.57 -9.91 -11.71
CA ALA A 125 -16.70 -10.71 -12.19
C ALA A 125 -16.37 -12.21 -12.21
N GLY A 126 -15.12 -12.56 -12.54
CA GLY A 126 -14.63 -13.94 -12.54
C GLY A 126 -14.24 -14.48 -11.17
N GLY A 127 -14.47 -13.73 -10.09
CA GLY A 127 -14.09 -14.13 -8.72
C GLY A 127 -12.59 -14.29 -8.51
N ARG A 128 -11.74 -13.83 -9.45
CA ARG A 128 -10.28 -13.91 -9.36
C ARG A 128 -9.77 -12.76 -8.50
N ARG A 129 -9.87 -12.94 -7.18
CA ARG A 129 -8.91 -12.37 -6.21
C ARG A 129 -7.58 -13.13 -6.38
N THR A 130 -6.45 -12.55 -6.00
CA THR A 130 -5.17 -13.28 -5.88
C THR A 130 -5.46 -14.65 -5.26
N ARG A 131 -5.23 -15.73 -6.01
CA ARG A 131 -5.60 -17.07 -5.56
C ARG A 131 -4.55 -17.51 -4.56
N VAL A 132 -4.73 -17.06 -3.32
CA VAL A 132 -4.01 -17.59 -2.17
C VAL A 132 -4.67 -18.93 -1.86
N GLU A 133 -4.20 -19.96 -2.55
CA GLU A 133 -4.51 -21.33 -2.19
C GLU A 133 -3.69 -21.68 -0.94
N SER A 134 -4.31 -22.40 -0.03
CA SER A 134 -3.65 -22.93 1.15
C SER A 134 -3.59 -24.43 0.99
N SER A 135 -2.51 -24.94 0.42
CA SER A 135 -2.31 -26.39 0.40
C SER A 135 -2.01 -26.84 1.84
N ARG A 136 -2.89 -27.69 2.41
CA ARG A 136 -2.73 -28.41 3.70
C ARG A 136 -2.62 -27.54 4.99
N ILE A 137 -3.75 -26.98 5.45
CA ILE A 137 -3.87 -26.29 6.76
C ILE A 137 -4.13 -27.27 7.94
N ASP A 138 -4.44 -28.53 7.66
CA ASP A 138 -4.94 -29.44 8.71
C ASP A 138 -3.87 -29.82 9.75
N ASP A 139 -2.58 -29.59 9.46
CA ASP A 139 -1.43 -29.88 10.34
C ASP A 139 -0.62 -28.62 10.74
N VAL A 140 -1.29 -27.47 10.89
CA VAL A 140 -0.66 -26.26 11.45
C VAL A 140 -1.26 -25.86 12.79
N SER A 141 -0.40 -25.37 13.69
CA SER A 141 -0.84 -24.85 14.99
C SER A 141 -1.78 -23.66 14.84
N THR A 142 -2.60 -23.37 15.86
CA THR A 142 -3.50 -22.20 15.88
C THR A 142 -2.76 -20.89 15.58
N VAL A 143 -1.54 -20.75 16.11
CA VAL A 143 -0.67 -19.58 15.92
C VAL A 143 -0.20 -19.46 14.47
N GLU A 144 0.22 -20.56 13.85
CA GLU A 144 0.59 -20.60 12.43
C GLU A 144 -0.62 -20.33 11.53
N ARG A 145 -1.80 -20.85 11.88
CA ARG A 145 -3.05 -20.60 11.14
C ARG A 145 -3.40 -19.11 11.12
N ARG A 146 -3.33 -18.42 12.27
CA ARG A 146 -3.54 -16.96 12.34
C ARG A 146 -2.54 -16.18 11.47
N ALA A 147 -1.26 -16.57 11.50
CA ALA A 147 -0.25 -15.95 10.66
C ALA A 147 -0.58 -16.09 9.15
N LEU A 148 -1.04 -17.28 8.73
CA LEU A 148 -1.48 -17.52 7.35
C LEU A 148 -2.72 -16.71 6.98
N GLU A 149 -3.71 -16.62 7.89
CA GLU A 149 -4.92 -15.81 7.68
C GLU A 149 -4.60 -14.31 7.55
N ILE A 150 -3.64 -13.79 8.31
CA ILE A 150 -3.15 -12.43 8.18
C ILE A 150 -2.54 -12.21 6.79
N LEU A 151 -1.57 -13.05 6.39
CA LEU A 151 -0.92 -12.95 5.08
C LEU A 151 -1.94 -13.08 3.93
N ARG A 152 -2.93 -13.96 4.07
CA ARG A 152 -4.02 -14.12 3.11
C ARG A 152 -4.89 -12.86 3.02
N THR A 153 -5.19 -12.23 4.14
CA THR A 153 -5.98 -10.99 4.18
C THR A 153 -5.21 -9.82 3.58
N ILE A 154 -3.90 -9.72 3.85
CA ILE A 154 -3.00 -8.76 3.17
C ILE A 154 -2.99 -9.03 1.66
N GLY A 155 -2.93 -10.30 1.26
CA GLY A 155 -2.96 -10.77 -0.13
C GLY A 155 -4.23 -10.48 -0.93
N GLN A 156 -5.25 -9.89 -0.32
CA GLN A 156 -6.37 -9.31 -1.08
C GLN A 156 -5.91 -8.15 -1.97
N ASP A 157 -4.79 -7.49 -1.60
CA ASP A 157 -4.03 -6.57 -2.44
C ASP A 157 -2.67 -7.19 -2.78
N THR A 158 -2.41 -7.42 -4.07
CA THR A 158 -1.20 -8.10 -4.54
C THR A 158 0.06 -7.27 -4.28
N ASP A 159 -0.01 -5.94 -4.36
CA ASP A 159 1.14 -5.06 -4.17
C ASP A 159 1.52 -4.97 -2.70
N ASP A 160 0.52 -4.95 -1.80
CA ASP A 160 0.75 -5.02 -0.36
C ASP A 160 1.42 -6.33 0.04
N LEU A 161 0.97 -7.47 -0.51
CA LEU A 161 1.59 -8.77 -0.24
C LEU A 161 3.02 -8.84 -0.76
N LYS A 162 3.27 -8.32 -1.98
CA LYS A 162 4.62 -8.21 -2.56
C LYS A 162 5.54 -7.37 -1.68
N ALA A 163 5.05 -6.25 -1.17
CA ALA A 163 5.80 -5.38 -0.27
C ALA A 163 6.13 -6.10 1.05
N VAL A 164 5.15 -6.77 1.66
CA VAL A 164 5.34 -7.55 2.90
C VAL A 164 6.35 -8.68 2.69
N PHE A 165 6.25 -9.41 1.59
CA PHE A 165 7.17 -10.50 1.27
C PHE A 165 8.60 -9.98 1.12
N LYS A 166 8.78 -8.87 0.40
CA LYS A 166 10.09 -8.20 0.29
C LYS A 166 10.62 -7.78 1.65
N ALA A 167 9.79 -7.15 2.49
CA ALA A 167 10.19 -6.67 3.82
C ALA A 167 10.57 -7.81 4.79
N LEU A 168 9.92 -8.96 4.66
CA LEU A 168 10.21 -10.17 5.45
C LEU A 168 11.27 -11.09 4.82
N ASN A 169 11.85 -10.71 3.69
CA ASN A 169 12.79 -11.53 2.90
C ASN A 169 12.21 -12.93 2.54
N LEU A 170 10.94 -12.97 2.17
CA LEU A 170 10.24 -14.17 1.72
C LEU A 170 10.54 -14.46 0.24
N PRO A 171 10.45 -15.74 -0.21
CA PRO A 171 10.65 -16.11 -1.61
C PRO A 171 9.71 -15.35 -2.55
N ARG A 172 10.17 -15.06 -3.78
CA ARG A 172 9.38 -14.35 -4.79
C ARG A 172 8.18 -15.19 -5.28
N PHE A 173 7.18 -14.47 -5.77
CA PHE A 173 5.95 -15.01 -6.37
C PHE A 173 6.27 -15.91 -7.56
N GLY A 174 5.42 -16.92 -7.80
CA GLY A 174 5.46 -17.70 -9.03
C GLY A 174 5.13 -16.86 -10.27
N LYS A 175 5.30 -17.44 -11.47
CA LYS A 175 5.09 -16.75 -12.77
C LYS A 175 3.71 -16.09 -12.95
N ASP A 176 2.70 -16.51 -12.18
CA ASP A 176 1.30 -16.07 -12.34
C ASP A 176 0.79 -15.17 -11.20
N ASP A 177 1.68 -14.56 -10.41
CA ASP A 177 1.33 -13.80 -9.19
C ASP A 177 0.51 -14.59 -8.15
N ALA A 178 0.42 -15.91 -8.32
CA ALA A 178 -0.14 -16.84 -7.34
C ALA A 178 0.90 -17.14 -6.26
N VAL A 179 0.44 -17.18 -5.01
CA VAL A 179 1.25 -17.56 -3.85
C VAL A 179 0.53 -18.65 -3.08
N ASP A 180 1.17 -19.80 -2.97
CA ASP A 180 0.75 -20.87 -2.06
C ASP A 180 1.31 -20.55 -0.66
N LEU A 181 0.43 -20.03 0.21
CA LEU A 181 0.82 -19.72 1.57
C LEU A 181 0.90 -21.01 2.40
N ASN A 182 2.12 -21.40 2.73
CA ASN A 182 2.42 -22.57 3.54
C ASN A 182 3.07 -22.23 4.89
N ARG A 183 3.29 -23.26 5.71
CA ARG A 183 3.90 -23.18 7.05
C ARG A 183 5.22 -22.40 7.11
N LYS A 184 6.03 -22.39 6.05
CA LYS A 184 7.29 -21.62 6.01
C LYS A 184 7.02 -20.11 6.09
N HIS A 185 6.02 -19.62 5.37
CA HIS A 185 5.63 -18.21 5.41
C HIS A 185 5.08 -17.82 6.80
N ALA A 186 4.28 -18.71 7.40
CA ALA A 186 3.79 -18.53 8.77
C ALA A 186 4.94 -18.37 9.76
N LYS A 187 5.93 -19.27 9.73
CA LYS A 187 7.08 -19.24 10.62
C LYS A 187 7.91 -17.96 10.48
N VAL A 188 8.10 -17.45 9.27
CA VAL A 188 8.82 -16.18 9.06
C VAL A 188 8.04 -15.01 9.64
N LEU A 189 6.72 -14.94 9.42
CA LEU A 189 5.90 -13.90 10.04
C LEU A 189 5.94 -14.02 11.58
N LEU A 190 5.80 -15.22 12.13
CA LEU A 190 5.85 -15.43 13.58
C LEU A 190 7.20 -15.05 14.20
N ALA A 191 8.32 -15.39 13.55
CA ALA A 191 9.64 -14.94 13.99
C ALA A 191 9.74 -13.41 14.00
N TRP A 192 9.18 -12.74 13.00
CA TRP A 192 9.11 -11.28 12.96
C TRP A 192 8.23 -10.71 14.08
N VAL A 193 7.04 -11.27 14.31
CA VAL A 193 6.10 -10.84 15.36
C VAL A 193 6.74 -10.98 16.75
N ILE A 194 7.45 -12.08 17.01
CA ILE A 194 8.20 -12.29 18.27
C ILE A 194 9.29 -11.22 18.45
N LYS A 195 10.02 -10.87 17.38
CA LYS A 195 11.02 -9.79 17.42
C LYS A 195 10.41 -8.42 17.76
N MET A 196 9.13 -8.22 17.45
CA MET A 196 8.35 -7.02 17.80
C MET A 196 7.71 -7.11 19.20
N SER A 197 8.04 -8.15 19.99
CA SER A 197 7.44 -8.43 21.30
C SER A 197 5.92 -8.63 21.23
N TRP A 198 5.43 -9.10 20.09
CA TRP A 198 4.04 -9.52 19.91
C TRP A 198 3.97 -11.06 19.92
N SER A 199 2.78 -11.61 20.11
CA SER A 199 2.49 -13.03 19.89
C SER A 199 1.12 -13.20 19.27
N PHE A 200 0.91 -14.31 18.56
CA PHE A 200 -0.38 -14.70 17.99
C PHE A 200 -1.01 -15.89 18.73
N ASP A 201 -0.57 -16.18 19.96
CA ASP A 201 -1.38 -16.93 20.92
C ASP A 201 -2.63 -16.12 21.30
N ASP A 202 -3.54 -16.70 22.09
CA ASP A 202 -4.85 -16.07 22.34
C ASP A 202 -4.74 -14.71 23.01
N ASP A 203 -3.82 -14.54 23.96
CA ASP A 203 -3.69 -13.30 24.72
C ASP A 203 -2.92 -12.23 23.94
N GLY A 204 -1.83 -12.61 23.28
CA GLY A 204 -1.11 -11.70 22.39
C GLY A 204 -1.95 -11.25 21.22
N PHE A 205 -2.70 -12.18 20.61
CA PHE A 205 -3.57 -11.84 19.49
C PHE A 205 -4.71 -10.90 19.91
N LYS A 206 -5.32 -11.08 21.09
CA LYS A 206 -6.27 -10.12 21.65
C LYS A 206 -5.67 -8.71 21.77
N ARG A 207 -4.41 -8.59 22.22
CA ARG A 207 -3.73 -7.29 22.31
C ARG A 207 -3.54 -6.66 20.93
N VAL A 208 -3.17 -7.45 19.92
CA VAL A 208 -3.04 -7.00 18.53
C VAL A 208 -4.40 -6.56 17.96
N CYS A 209 -5.49 -7.30 18.24
CA CYS A 209 -6.85 -6.89 17.88
C CYS A 209 -7.24 -5.55 18.50
N LEU A 210 -7.02 -5.38 19.81
CA LEU A 210 -7.30 -4.12 20.52
C LEU A 210 -6.48 -2.96 19.93
N ALA A 211 -5.20 -3.17 19.66
CA ALA A 211 -4.33 -2.18 19.03
C ALA A 211 -4.81 -1.79 17.62
N ALA A 212 -5.37 -2.74 16.86
CA ALA A 212 -5.98 -2.50 15.56
C ALA A 212 -7.34 -1.78 15.64
N GLY A 213 -7.88 -1.57 16.85
CA GLY A 213 -9.22 -1.04 17.08
C GLY A 213 -10.33 -2.07 16.84
N ASP A 214 -9.99 -3.35 16.74
CA ASP A 214 -10.96 -4.44 16.58
C ASP A 214 -11.52 -4.85 17.95
N ARG A 215 -12.78 -4.49 18.18
CA ARG A 215 -13.53 -4.77 19.41
C ARG A 215 -14.45 -5.99 19.29
N SER A 216 -14.38 -6.75 18.18
CA SER A 216 -15.29 -7.87 17.95
C SER A 216 -15.17 -9.00 18.98
N ASN A 217 -14.12 -8.97 19.82
CA ASN A 217 -13.76 -10.04 20.77
C ASN A 217 -13.66 -11.42 20.11
N THR A 218 -13.56 -11.46 18.78
CA THR A 218 -13.35 -12.69 18.03
C THR A 218 -11.85 -12.90 17.90
N LEU A 219 -11.36 -14.10 18.21
CA LEU A 219 -9.97 -14.51 17.92
C LEU A 219 -9.74 -14.75 16.42
N LYS A 220 -10.53 -14.10 15.56
CA LYS A 220 -10.49 -14.19 14.10
C LYS A 220 -9.71 -13.01 13.53
N VAL A 221 -8.99 -13.26 12.44
CA VAL A 221 -8.27 -12.19 11.73
C VAL A 221 -9.26 -11.30 10.98
N SER A 222 -9.32 -10.02 11.35
CA SER A 222 -10.08 -9.01 10.62
C SER A 222 -9.22 -8.21 9.65
N PRO A 223 -9.82 -7.48 8.69
CA PRO A 223 -9.09 -6.56 7.82
C PRO A 223 -8.31 -5.48 8.59
N LEU A 224 -8.82 -5.04 9.76
CA LEU A 224 -8.12 -4.06 10.60
C LEU A 224 -6.82 -4.63 11.17
N VAL A 225 -6.87 -5.87 11.68
CA VAL A 225 -5.68 -6.59 12.18
C VAL A 225 -4.66 -6.81 11.07
N ALA A 226 -5.10 -7.30 9.91
CA ALA A 226 -4.20 -7.54 8.79
C ALA A 226 -3.55 -6.24 8.28
N LYS A 227 -4.32 -5.15 8.27
CA LYS A 227 -3.83 -3.81 7.94
C LYS A 227 -2.79 -3.33 8.95
N LEU A 228 -3.05 -3.46 10.26
CA LEU A 228 -2.07 -3.08 11.30
C LEU A 228 -0.76 -3.86 11.13
N VAL A 229 -0.84 -5.18 10.93
CA VAL A 229 0.35 -6.02 10.76
C VAL A 229 1.12 -5.63 9.50
N ARG A 230 0.44 -5.50 8.35
CA ARG A 230 1.04 -4.98 7.11
C ARG A 230 1.73 -3.65 7.34
N ASP A 231 1.00 -2.69 7.90
CA ASP A 231 1.48 -1.33 8.12
C ASP A 231 2.67 -1.29 9.08
N THR A 232 2.74 -2.21 10.04
CA THR A 232 3.87 -2.32 10.98
C THR A 232 5.09 -2.96 10.32
N ILE A 233 4.88 -4.00 9.51
CA ILE A 233 5.92 -4.64 8.68
C ILE A 233 6.53 -3.61 7.73
N LEU A 234 5.67 -2.89 7.00
CA LEU A 234 6.07 -1.89 6.01
C LEU A 234 6.50 -0.56 6.63
N GLY A 235 6.11 -0.28 7.88
CA GLY A 235 6.31 1.01 8.52
C GLY A 235 5.48 2.15 7.90
N THR A 236 4.34 1.84 7.29
CA THR A 236 3.51 2.78 6.52
C THR A 236 2.25 3.25 7.25
N GLY A 237 1.87 2.58 8.34
CA GLY A 237 0.76 3.00 9.18
C GLY A 237 1.15 4.09 10.15
N GLU A 238 0.14 4.65 10.82
CA GLU A 238 0.41 5.53 11.93
C GLU A 238 1.02 4.71 13.08
N PRO A 239 2.17 5.13 13.62
CA PRO A 239 2.72 4.49 14.81
C PRO A 239 1.72 4.57 15.97
N GLU A 240 1.74 3.61 16.88
CA GLU A 240 0.93 3.70 18.09
C GLU A 240 1.28 4.91 18.95
N HIS A 241 0.35 5.34 19.79
CA HIS A 241 0.53 6.43 20.77
C HIS A 241 1.13 5.90 22.08
N ASP A 242 2.22 5.14 21.96
CA ASP A 242 3.00 4.65 23.10
C ASP A 242 4.17 5.60 23.38
N TYR A 243 4.19 6.08 24.61
CA TYR A 243 5.11 7.12 25.08
C TYR A 243 6.12 6.60 26.10
N THR A 244 6.22 5.29 26.25
CA THR A 244 7.24 4.64 27.09
C THR A 244 8.64 5.11 26.68
N ARG A 245 9.50 5.35 27.67
CA ARG A 245 10.86 5.88 27.46
C ARG A 245 11.84 4.74 27.23
N HIS A 246 12.69 4.88 26.22
CA HIS A 246 13.75 3.94 25.90
C HIS A 246 15.08 4.69 25.74
N ASN A 247 16.17 4.07 26.18
CA ASN A 247 17.51 4.55 25.92
C ASN A 247 18.01 4.00 24.58
N VAL A 248 18.59 4.86 23.75
CA VAL A 248 19.28 4.51 22.51
C VAL A 248 20.67 5.14 22.58
N GLY A 249 21.65 4.34 23.02
CA GLY A 249 22.90 4.88 23.54
C GLY A 249 22.62 5.80 24.74
N ASP A 250 23.22 6.99 24.74
CA ASP A 250 23.07 8.00 25.80
C ASP A 250 21.86 8.94 25.59
N HIS A 251 20.91 8.54 24.75
CA HIS A 251 19.78 9.38 24.35
C HIS A 251 18.45 8.73 24.69
N VAL A 252 17.51 9.53 25.17
CA VAL A 252 16.16 9.05 25.49
C VAL A 252 15.24 9.28 24.29
N LEU A 253 14.48 8.25 23.92
CA LEU A 253 13.38 8.36 22.99
C LEU A 253 12.10 7.74 23.55
N ASN A 254 11.00 8.41 23.27
CA ASN A 254 9.77 7.80 22.83
C ASN A 254 9.69 6.39 22.22
N ALA A 255 8.86 5.46 22.70
CA ALA A 255 8.54 4.22 21.99
C ALA A 255 7.95 4.49 20.59
N ARG A 256 7.05 5.49 20.46
CA ARG A 256 6.54 5.97 19.17
C ARG A 256 7.66 6.43 18.25
N THR A 257 8.51 7.35 18.72
CA THR A 257 9.62 7.93 17.94
C THR A 257 10.63 6.87 17.54
N LEU A 258 10.95 5.95 18.45
CA LEU A 258 11.84 4.81 18.20
C LEU A 258 11.30 3.90 17.10
N ARG A 259 10.00 3.59 17.10
CA ARG A 259 9.37 2.77 16.05
C ARG A 259 9.41 3.45 14.68
N MET A 260 9.20 4.75 14.62
CA MET A 260 9.37 5.52 13.38
C MET A 260 10.83 5.48 12.90
N LEU A 261 11.81 5.66 13.79
CA LEU A 261 13.23 5.57 13.44
C LEU A 261 13.63 4.17 12.97
N GLN A 262 13.08 3.12 13.57
CA GLN A 262 13.28 1.74 13.13
C GLN A 262 12.66 1.48 11.74
N SER A 263 11.51 2.09 11.43
CA SER A 263 10.93 2.05 10.08
C SER A 263 11.89 2.66 9.05
N VAL A 264 12.51 3.80 9.36
CA VAL A 264 13.53 4.42 8.52
C VAL A 264 14.72 3.49 8.30
N GLN A 265 15.25 2.89 9.38
CA GLN A 265 16.36 1.93 9.27
C GLN A 265 16.02 0.71 8.40
N ARG A 266 14.78 0.20 8.49
CA ARG A 266 14.29 -0.90 7.64
C ARG A 266 14.18 -0.49 6.18
N ALA A 267 13.61 0.68 5.90
CA ALA A 267 13.45 1.19 4.53
C ALA A 267 14.80 1.41 3.84
N LEU A 268 15.84 1.74 4.60
CA LEU A 268 17.21 1.86 4.10
C LEU A 268 17.93 0.51 3.95
N ALA A 269 17.35 -0.60 4.42
CA ALA A 269 17.89 -1.96 4.31
C ALA A 269 19.37 -2.08 4.75
N GLY A 270 19.78 -1.30 5.76
CA GLY A 270 21.17 -1.28 6.23
C GLY A 270 22.17 -0.53 5.33
N ARG A 271 21.72 0.06 4.21
CA ARG A 271 22.56 0.86 3.32
C ARG A 271 23.21 2.04 4.02
N LEU A 272 22.50 2.65 4.98
CA LEU A 272 22.97 3.80 5.75
C LEU A 272 22.92 3.51 7.25
N LYS A 273 24.00 3.86 7.96
CA LYS A 273 24.07 3.77 9.41
C LYS A 273 23.44 5.01 10.05
N VAL A 274 22.23 4.84 10.58
CA VAL A 274 21.51 5.93 11.27
C VAL A 274 22.00 6.03 12.72
N ARG A 275 22.71 7.11 13.06
CA ARG A 275 23.23 7.39 14.43
C ARG A 275 22.55 8.62 15.02
N VAL A 276 21.95 8.45 16.20
CA VAL A 276 21.36 9.55 16.98
C VAL A 276 22.49 10.37 17.61
N LEU A 277 22.44 11.69 17.45
CA LEU A 277 23.30 12.68 18.10
C LEU A 277 22.62 13.34 19.30
N ARG A 278 21.29 13.41 19.27
CA ARG A 278 20.46 13.95 20.36
C ARG A 278 19.08 13.32 20.30
N GLY A 279 18.59 12.88 21.46
CA GLY A 279 17.24 12.37 21.63
C GLY A 279 16.24 13.43 22.11
N SER A 280 15.10 12.93 22.59
CA SER A 280 14.02 13.69 23.22
C SER A 280 14.28 13.86 24.73
N TYR A 281 13.42 14.62 25.41
CA TYR A 281 13.46 14.86 26.87
C TYR A 281 14.77 15.43 27.38
N TRP A 282 15.44 16.24 26.57
CA TRP A 282 16.63 16.96 26.99
C TRP A 282 16.25 17.99 28.05
N LYS A 283 16.52 17.66 29.31
CA LYS A 283 16.48 18.61 30.43
C LYS A 283 17.80 19.38 30.40
N SER A 284 17.76 20.69 30.13
CA SER A 284 18.97 21.50 30.22
C SER A 284 19.38 21.59 31.70
N SER A 285 20.53 21.03 32.06
CA SER A 285 21.25 21.41 33.28
C SER A 285 21.92 22.79 33.13
N GLU A 286 22.00 23.31 31.91
CA GLU A 286 22.40 24.70 31.65
C GLU A 286 21.20 25.64 31.82
N PRO A 287 21.35 26.77 32.54
CA PRO A 287 20.35 27.84 32.50
C PRO A 287 20.17 28.29 31.04
N PRO A 288 18.99 28.80 30.64
CA PRO A 288 18.77 29.30 29.30
C PRO A 288 19.72 30.49 29.04
N ARG A 289 20.95 30.21 28.59
CA ARG A 289 21.90 31.21 28.12
C ARG A 289 21.46 31.68 26.74
N MET A 290 20.32 32.35 26.70
CA MET A 290 19.89 33.33 25.72
C MET A 290 18.53 33.85 26.21
N VAL A 291 18.57 34.77 27.18
CA VAL A 291 17.56 35.82 27.23
C VAL A 291 17.79 36.64 25.96
N VAL A 292 17.03 36.36 24.92
CA VAL A 292 16.87 37.33 23.83
C VAL A 292 16.25 38.56 24.46
N LYS A 293 16.76 39.75 24.14
CA LYS A 293 16.29 41.07 24.61
C LYS A 293 14.77 41.34 24.47
N SER A 294 14.00 40.39 23.95
CA SER A 294 12.56 40.48 23.67
C SER A 294 11.65 39.67 24.63
N GLY A 295 12.14 39.16 25.76
CA GLY A 295 11.30 38.44 26.73
C GLY A 295 10.76 37.07 26.26
N ALA A 296 11.20 36.58 25.10
CA ALA A 296 10.81 35.29 24.57
C ALA A 296 11.77 34.20 25.04
N THR A 297 11.34 33.32 25.95
CA THR A 297 12.10 32.13 26.33
C THR A 297 12.27 31.23 25.10
N ARG A 298 13.50 31.03 24.63
CA ARG A 298 13.77 30.15 23.49
C ARG A 298 13.63 28.69 23.96
N VAL A 299 12.41 28.15 23.89
CA VAL A 299 12.10 26.77 24.28
C VAL A 299 12.79 25.80 23.33
N ASN A 300 13.58 24.87 23.88
CA ASN A 300 14.35 23.92 23.09
C ASN A 300 13.41 22.82 22.56
N PRO A 301 13.41 22.54 21.23
CA PRO A 301 12.51 21.54 20.66
C PRO A 301 12.65 20.15 21.32
N HIS A 302 13.85 19.81 21.82
CA HIS A 302 14.14 18.52 22.46
C HIS A 302 13.65 18.38 23.91
N GLN A 303 13.01 19.40 24.50
CA GLN A 303 12.51 19.28 25.89
C GLN A 303 11.32 18.31 26.03
N GLY A 304 10.59 18.09 24.94
CA GLY A 304 9.50 17.11 24.87
C GLY A 304 9.92 15.82 24.13
N GLY A 305 8.92 15.03 23.77
CA GLY A 305 9.02 13.86 22.91
C GLY A 305 9.20 14.18 21.44
N GLY A 306 9.33 13.13 20.62
CA GLY A 306 9.24 13.25 19.17
C GLY A 306 10.42 13.87 18.44
N VAL A 307 11.44 14.41 19.12
CA VAL A 307 12.53 15.14 18.45
C VAL A 307 13.83 14.35 18.51
N ILE A 308 14.50 14.24 17.35
CA ILE A 308 15.81 13.60 17.21
C ILE A 308 16.73 14.44 16.30
N ASP A 309 18.02 14.45 16.63
CA ASP A 309 19.08 14.86 15.71
C ASP A 309 19.88 13.64 15.28
N LEU A 310 20.17 13.52 13.99
CA LEU A 310 20.90 12.40 13.38
C LEU A 310 22.20 12.87 12.74
N SER A 311 23.24 12.05 12.90
CA SER A 311 24.56 12.29 12.32
C SER A 311 24.57 12.10 10.82
N VAL A 312 25.27 12.98 10.12
CA VAL A 312 25.58 12.84 8.67
C VAL A 312 27.08 12.79 8.37
N ARG A 313 27.93 12.68 9.40
CA ARG A 313 29.41 12.74 9.31
C ARG A 313 30.03 11.87 8.21
N ASP A 314 29.40 10.73 7.90
CA ASP A 314 29.93 9.70 7.01
C ASP A 314 28.98 9.46 5.81
N MET A 315 28.18 10.46 5.43
CA MET A 315 27.17 10.35 4.36
C MET A 315 27.48 11.29 3.20
N SER A 316 27.32 10.80 1.97
CA SER A 316 27.33 11.68 0.78
C SER A 316 26.11 12.60 0.76
N PRO A 317 26.11 13.73 0.01
CA PRO A 317 24.94 14.57 -0.15
C PRO A 317 23.68 13.79 -0.59
N THR A 318 23.84 12.83 -1.51
CA THR A 318 22.77 11.94 -1.96
C THR A 318 22.24 11.04 -0.84
N ASP A 319 23.12 10.53 0.03
CA ASP A 319 22.70 9.72 1.17
C ASP A 319 21.95 10.54 2.22
N ILE A 320 22.35 11.80 2.42
CA ILE A 320 21.65 12.75 3.28
C ILE A 320 20.25 13.01 2.75
N GLU A 321 20.10 13.31 1.45
CA GLU A 321 18.80 13.52 0.83
C GLU A 321 17.92 12.26 0.92
N GLN A 322 18.50 11.08 0.67
CA GLN A 322 17.78 9.82 0.79
C GLN A 322 17.30 9.58 2.23
N LEU A 323 18.13 9.91 3.24
CA LEU A 323 17.74 9.80 4.65
C LEU A 323 16.63 10.80 5.00
N VAL A 324 16.69 12.05 4.53
CA VAL A 324 15.61 13.03 4.72
C VAL A 324 14.31 12.57 4.06
N LEU A 325 14.36 12.08 2.83
CA LEU A 325 13.21 11.52 2.11
C LEU A 325 12.58 10.39 2.94
N THR A 326 13.40 9.42 3.37
CA THR A 326 12.93 8.26 4.12
C THR A 326 12.35 8.64 5.50
N LEU A 327 12.93 9.63 6.18
CA LEU A 327 12.38 10.18 7.42
C LEU A 327 10.99 10.79 7.19
N ARG A 328 10.82 11.56 6.11
CA ARG A 328 9.53 12.17 5.76
C ARG A 328 8.49 11.10 5.38
N GLU A 329 8.90 10.06 4.67
CA GLU A 329 8.05 8.89 4.37
C GLU A 329 7.67 8.11 5.64
N ALA A 330 8.49 8.11 6.68
CA ALA A 330 8.16 7.52 7.98
C ALA A 330 7.31 8.43 8.87
N GLY A 331 7.03 9.67 8.45
CA GLY A 331 6.18 10.62 9.17
C GLY A 331 6.90 11.66 10.02
N PHE A 332 8.19 11.89 9.79
CA PHE A 332 8.91 13.00 10.41
C PHE A 332 8.81 14.29 9.58
N ALA A 333 8.69 15.42 10.26
CA ALA A 333 9.10 16.71 9.72
C ALA A 333 10.64 16.79 9.85
N ALA A 334 11.36 16.62 8.75
CA ALA A 334 12.82 16.47 8.76
C ALA A 334 13.55 17.45 7.84
N TRP A 335 14.68 17.99 8.32
CA TRP A 335 15.54 18.92 7.58
C TRP A 335 17.01 18.70 7.93
N VAL A 336 17.91 18.88 6.95
CA VAL A 336 19.32 19.12 7.25
C VAL A 336 19.50 20.47 7.93
N ARG A 337 20.35 20.49 8.95
CA ARG A 337 20.74 21.65 9.73
C ARG A 337 22.25 21.76 9.75
N GLN A 338 22.73 23.00 9.67
CA GLN A 338 24.08 23.34 10.08
C GLN A 338 24.05 23.90 11.51
N ARG A 339 24.94 23.38 12.36
CA ARG A 339 25.27 23.94 13.68
C ARG A 339 26.79 24.07 13.72
N GLY A 340 27.30 25.24 13.27
CA GLY A 340 28.71 25.40 12.98
C GLY A 340 29.16 24.45 11.87
N ASP A 341 30.29 23.77 12.08
CA ASP A 341 30.89 22.76 11.22
C ASP A 341 30.21 21.38 11.29
N ARG A 342 29.16 21.22 12.10
CA ARG A 342 28.49 19.93 12.33
C ARG A 342 27.12 19.90 11.65
N PRO A 343 27.06 19.50 10.37
CA PRO A 343 25.78 19.20 9.74
C PRO A 343 25.13 18.00 10.46
N HIS A 344 23.81 18.04 10.57
CA HIS A 344 22.99 16.97 11.12
C HIS A 344 21.59 17.04 10.50
N ILE A 345 20.82 15.96 10.59
CA ILE A 345 19.40 16.00 10.26
C ILE A 345 18.61 16.19 11.55
N HIS A 346 17.79 17.22 11.60
CA HIS A 346 16.82 17.45 12.66
C HIS A 346 15.46 16.92 12.21
N ALA A 347 14.85 16.04 13.00
CA ALA A 347 13.58 15.41 12.67
C ALA A 347 12.60 15.44 13.85
N VAL A 348 11.35 15.79 13.56
CA VAL A 348 10.25 15.88 14.52
C VAL A 348 9.13 14.91 14.14
N ALA A 349 8.80 13.97 15.03
CA ALA A 349 7.79 12.94 14.84
C ALA A 349 6.38 13.56 14.83
N ILE A 350 5.74 13.58 13.66
CA ILE A 350 4.43 14.20 13.52
C ILE A 350 3.38 13.37 14.27
N GLY A 351 2.53 14.05 15.05
CA GLY A 351 1.48 13.42 15.85
C GLY A 351 1.95 12.82 17.18
N ASP A 352 3.21 13.05 17.56
CA ASP A 352 3.64 12.83 18.93
C ASP A 352 2.91 13.81 19.87
N ARG A 353 2.36 13.32 20.99
CA ARG A 353 1.55 14.12 21.93
C ARG A 353 2.40 14.76 23.02
N GLU A 354 3.67 14.38 23.11
CA GLU A 354 4.61 14.90 24.09
C GLU A 354 5.56 15.95 23.47
N LEU A 355 5.32 16.37 22.22
CA LEU A 355 6.09 17.44 21.58
C LEU A 355 6.14 18.68 22.47
N SER A 356 7.30 19.31 22.54
CA SER A 356 7.39 20.66 23.12
C SER A 356 6.62 21.67 22.26
N ALA A 357 6.31 22.84 22.82
CA ALA A 357 5.68 23.93 22.07
C ALA A 357 6.52 24.35 20.85
N SER A 358 7.85 24.35 21.00
CA SER A 358 8.81 24.65 19.94
C SER A 358 8.75 23.60 18.82
N ALA A 359 8.76 22.30 19.16
CA ALA A 359 8.65 21.21 18.19
C ALA A 359 7.28 21.19 17.48
N THR A 360 6.20 21.50 18.21
CA THR A 360 4.86 21.65 17.63
C THR A 360 4.84 22.74 16.57
N TRP A 361 5.44 23.90 16.85
CA TRP A 361 5.56 24.97 15.86
C TRP A 361 6.36 24.54 14.63
N GLN A 362 7.43 23.75 14.78
CA GLN A 362 8.21 23.24 13.66
C GLN A 362 7.38 22.33 12.75
N VAL A 363 6.52 21.46 13.30
CA VAL A 363 5.58 20.65 12.51
C VAL A 363 4.60 21.53 11.72
N ARG A 364 4.09 22.62 12.31
CA ARG A 364 3.25 23.59 11.59
C ARG A 364 4.00 24.26 10.45
N ALA A 365 5.26 24.64 10.70
CA ALA A 365 6.12 25.24 9.69
C ALA A 365 6.36 24.26 8.52
N PHE A 366 6.62 22.98 8.82
CA PHE A 366 6.77 21.93 7.82
C PHE A 366 5.58 21.82 6.88
N PHE A 367 4.36 21.74 7.42
CA PHE A 367 3.14 21.67 6.59
C PHE A 367 2.89 22.92 5.74
N LYS A 368 3.44 24.07 6.15
CA LYS A 368 3.45 25.32 5.38
C LYS A 368 4.62 25.41 4.39
N GLY A 369 5.39 24.34 4.21
CA GLY A 369 6.55 24.30 3.31
C GLY A 369 7.71 25.17 3.78
N ARG A 370 7.86 25.33 5.10
CA ARG A 370 8.91 26.15 5.73
C ARG A 370 9.97 25.29 6.39
N ASP A 371 11.11 25.90 6.66
CA ASP A 371 12.30 25.28 7.18
C ASP A 371 12.25 24.94 8.67
N GLY A 372 11.20 25.30 9.43
CA GLY A 372 11.13 25.03 10.87
C GLY A 372 12.15 25.80 11.72
N ARG A 373 12.66 26.94 11.25
CA ARG A 373 13.45 27.91 12.04
C ARG A 373 12.68 29.21 12.23
N SER A 374 13.03 30.00 13.24
CA SER A 374 12.33 31.24 13.61
C SER A 374 12.18 32.29 12.49
N HIS A 375 13.00 32.23 11.45
CA HIS A 375 12.94 33.14 10.29
C HIS A 375 11.98 32.64 9.19
N ALA A 376 11.37 31.47 9.37
CA ALA A 376 10.35 30.91 8.50
C ALA A 376 10.75 30.81 7.01
N GLY A 377 12.03 30.54 6.74
CA GLY A 377 12.55 30.36 5.38
C GLY A 377 11.87 29.19 4.66
N PRO A 378 11.96 29.11 3.33
CA PRO A 378 11.40 27.99 2.57
C PRO A 378 12.09 26.68 2.98
N ASP A 379 11.32 25.58 2.97
CA ASP A 379 11.87 24.24 3.19
C ASP A 379 12.90 23.91 2.10
N ALA A 380 14.17 23.79 2.52
CA ALA A 380 15.29 23.46 1.64
C ALA A 380 15.18 22.09 0.96
N HIS A 381 14.30 21.20 1.44
CA HIS A 381 14.09 19.86 0.88
C HIS A 381 12.73 19.71 0.20
N LYS A 382 12.08 20.82 -0.17
CA LYS A 382 10.79 20.81 -0.87
C LYS A 382 10.87 20.07 -2.22
N HIS A 383 12.03 20.06 -2.87
CA HIS A 383 12.27 19.39 -4.15
C HIS A 383 12.17 17.87 -4.09
N LEU A 384 12.29 17.26 -2.90
CA LEU A 384 12.22 15.81 -2.73
C LEU A 384 10.84 15.21 -3.05
N CYS A 385 9.80 16.03 -3.27
CA CYS A 385 8.46 15.59 -3.73
C CYS A 385 7.88 14.40 -2.95
N VAL A 386 8.07 14.37 -1.63
CA VAL A 386 7.78 13.20 -0.79
C VAL A 386 6.29 12.88 -0.79
N ARG A 387 5.97 11.59 -1.01
CA ARG A 387 4.64 11.05 -0.79
C ARG A 387 4.42 10.80 0.71
N MET A 388 3.85 11.79 1.38
CA MET A 388 3.51 11.71 2.80
C MET A 388 2.58 10.53 3.12
N PRO A 389 2.78 9.83 4.26
CA PRO A 389 1.83 8.84 4.75
C PRO A 389 0.40 9.37 4.82
N LYS A 390 -0.57 8.55 4.41
CA LYS A 390 -1.99 8.93 4.40
C LYS A 390 -2.50 9.37 5.78
N TRP A 391 -1.97 8.77 6.85
CA TRP A 391 -2.36 9.10 8.21
C TRP A 391 -1.95 10.51 8.66
N LEU A 392 -0.96 11.14 8.00
CA LEU A 392 -0.52 12.49 8.34
C LEU A 392 -1.55 13.57 8.04
N VAL A 393 -2.52 13.31 7.15
CA VAL A 393 -3.52 14.30 6.71
C VAL A 393 -4.26 14.93 7.89
N ARG A 394 -4.57 14.15 8.93
CA ARG A 394 -5.26 14.66 10.13
C ARG A 394 -4.45 15.69 10.92
N TYR A 395 -3.12 15.57 10.89
CA TYR A 395 -2.22 16.49 11.58
C TYR A 395 -1.97 17.76 10.78
N ARG A 396 -2.18 17.73 9.45
CA ARG A 396 -2.15 18.91 8.60
C ARG A 396 -3.34 19.85 8.83
N LEU A 397 -4.50 19.29 9.17
CA LEU A 397 -5.75 20.05 9.34
C LEU A 397 -5.85 20.74 10.71
N GLY A 398 -5.10 20.26 11.71
CA GLY A 398 -5.01 20.88 13.03
C GLY A 398 -3.78 21.77 13.27
N SER A 399 -2.98 22.06 12.23
CA SER A 399 -1.69 22.78 12.31
C SER A 399 -1.68 24.22 11.77
#